data_AF-A0A3N5EIC3-F1
#
_entry.id   AF-A0A3N5EIC3-F1
#
_cell.length_a   1.000
_cell.length_b   1.000
_cell.length_c   1.000
_cell.angle_alpha   90.00
_cell.angle_beta   90.00
_cell.angle_gamma   90.00
#
_symmetry.space_group_name_H-M   'P 1'
#
loop_
_entity.id
_entity.type
_entity.pdbx_description
1 polymer ?
#
loop_
_entity_poly.entity_id
_entity_poly.type
_entity_poly.pdbx_seq_one_letter_code
_entity_poly.pdbx_strand_id
1 'polypeptide(L)'
;MYLWLKSLHVIFMVTWFAGLFYLPRLFVYHAMSTDRASIERFKIMERKLYYGITTPGGIITILLGTWLAIQFWWDPLINFAPNTLWLHTKLLL
;
A
#
# COMPACT_ATOMS: atom_id res chain seq x y z
N MET A 1 5.13 -6.14 22.05
CA MET A 1 4.08 -6.86 21.27
C MET A 1 3.61 -5.98 20.09
N TYR A 2 4.52 -5.66 19.16
CA TYR A 2 4.30 -4.66 18.08
C TYR A 2 4.88 -5.11 16.73
N LEU A 3 5.88 -6.00 16.75
CA LEU A 3 6.50 -6.53 15.52
C LEU A 3 5.51 -7.26 14.63
N TRP A 4 4.55 -8.01 15.20
CA TRP A 4 3.59 -8.76 14.39
C TRP A 4 2.68 -7.84 13.56
N LEU A 5 2.26 -6.70 14.13
CA LEU A 5 1.44 -5.71 13.46
C LEU A 5 2.24 -4.95 12.38
N LYS A 6 3.51 -4.63 12.66
CA LYS A 6 4.46 -4.12 11.64
C LYS A 6 4.64 -5.11 10.49
N SER A 7 4.87 -6.39 10.80
CA SER A 7 5.07 -7.44 9.78
C SER A 7 3.83 -7.60 8.90
N LEU A 8 2.63 -7.66 9.48
CA LEU A 8 1.38 -7.72 8.71
C LEU A 8 1.23 -6.50 7.80
N HIS A 9 1.42 -5.28 8.32
CA HIS A 9 1.34 -4.06 7.52
C HIS A 9 2.33 -4.09 6.33
N VAL A 10 3.58 -4.51 6.55
CA VAL A 10 4.59 -4.60 5.48
C VAL A 10 4.20 -5.65 4.44
N ILE A 11 3.67 -6.82 4.84
CA ILE A 11 3.22 -7.86 3.89
C ILE A 11 2.06 -7.34 3.02
N PHE A 12 1.07 -6.67 3.62
CA PHE A 12 -0.03 -6.08 2.87
C PHE A 12 0.45 -4.92 1.97
N MET A 13 1.39 -4.11 2.44
CA MET A 13 2.00 -3.02 1.65
C MET A 13 2.73 -3.57 0.43
N VAL A 14 3.53 -4.62 0.58
CA VAL A 14 4.27 -5.25 -0.53
C VAL A 14 3.31 -5.89 -1.53
N THR A 15 2.26 -6.58 -1.07
CA THR A 15 1.25 -7.17 -1.98
C THR A 15 0.47 -6.10 -2.74
N TRP A 16 0.15 -4.97 -2.11
CA TRP A 16 -0.47 -3.83 -2.77
C TRP A 16 0.45 -3.18 -3.82
N PHE A 17 1.72 -2.92 -3.47
CA PHE A 17 2.71 -2.37 -4.40
C PHE A 17 2.99 -3.32 -5.57
N ALA A 18 3.07 -4.62 -5.34
CA ALA A 18 3.22 -5.61 -6.41
C ALA A 18 2.05 -5.57 -7.40
N GLY A 19 0.82 -5.41 -6.91
CA GLY A 19 -0.38 -5.24 -7.74
C GLY A 19 -0.31 -3.96 -8.60
N LEU A 20 0.10 -2.84 -8.01
CA LEU A 20 0.29 -1.57 -8.72
C LEU A 20 1.38 -1.64 -9.78
N PHE A 21 2.51 -2.32 -9.52
CA PHE A 21 3.59 -2.47 -10.50
C PHE A 21 3.25 -3.45 -11.65
N TYR A 22 2.37 -4.42 -11.42
CA TYR A 22 1.96 -5.35 -12.47
C TYR A 22 0.99 -4.72 -13.49
N LEU A 23 0.25 -3.71 -13.06
CA LEU A 23 -0.82 -3.09 -13.85
C LEU A 23 -0.33 -2.29 -15.09
N PRO A 24 0.71 -1.43 -14.99
CA PRO A 24 1.31 -0.74 -16.14
C PRO A 24 1.77 -1.69 -17.24
N ARG A 25 2.32 -2.85 -16.86
CA ARG A 25 2.77 -3.86 -17.81
C ARG A 25 1.60 -4.39 -18.65
N LEU A 26 0.45 -4.60 -18.03
CA LEU A 26 -0.76 -5.08 -18.71
C LEU A 26 -1.31 -4.01 -19.67
N PHE A 27 -1.29 -2.73 -19.26
CA PHE A 27 -1.67 -1.60 -20.11
C PHE A 27 -0.77 -1.43 -21.34
N VAL A 28 0.53 -1.68 -21.22
CA VAL A 28 1.46 -1.63 -22.37
C VAL A 28 1.11 -2.72 -23.39
N TYR A 29 0.80 -3.94 -22.95
CA TYR A 29 0.32 -4.99 -23.86
C TYR A 29 -1.04 -4.69 -24.47
N HIS A 30 -1.93 -4.04 -23.72
CA HIS A 30 -3.22 -3.58 -24.22
C HIS A 30 -3.08 -2.55 -25.35
N ALA A 31 -2.18 -1.57 -25.19
CA ALA A 31 -1.93 -0.53 -26.18
C ALA A 31 -1.27 -1.06 -27.47
N MET A 32 -0.50 -2.16 -27.38
CA MET A 32 0.11 -2.81 -28.54
C MET A 32 -0.83 -3.79 -29.26
N SER A 33 -1.93 -4.20 -28.63
CA SER A 33 -2.88 -5.13 -29.25
C SER A 33 -3.92 -4.38 -30.10
N THR A 34 -4.00 -4.71 -31.40
CA THR A 34 -4.95 -4.12 -32.35
C THR A 34 -6.27 -4.88 -32.47
N ASP A 35 -6.34 -6.06 -31.85
CA ASP A 35 -7.42 -7.03 -32.05
C ASP A 35 -8.51 -6.90 -30.97
N ARG A 36 -9.76 -6.68 -31.38
CA ARG A 36 -10.89 -6.40 -30.45
C ARG A 36 -11.11 -7.50 -29.41
N ALA A 37 -10.99 -8.77 -29.79
CA ALA A 37 -11.17 -9.90 -28.89
C ALA A 37 -10.07 -9.99 -27.81
N SER A 38 -8.84 -9.59 -28.15
CA SER A 38 -7.72 -9.57 -27.20
C SER A 38 -7.83 -8.41 -26.22
N ILE A 39 -8.23 -7.22 -26.70
CA ILE A 39 -8.49 -6.02 -25.90
C ILE A 39 -9.54 -6.28 -24.81
N GLU A 40 -10.65 -6.95 -25.14
CA GLU A 40 -11.69 -7.27 -24.15
C GLU A 40 -11.20 -8.24 -23.08
N ARG A 41 -10.39 -9.24 -23.46
CA ARG A 41 -9.76 -10.16 -22.49
C ARG A 41 -8.79 -9.44 -21.56
N PHE A 42 -7.97 -8.53 -22.08
CA PHE A 42 -7.05 -7.72 -21.26
C PHE A 42 -7.79 -6.83 -20.28
N LYS A 43 -8.90 -6.18 -20.69
CA LYS A 43 -9.76 -5.38 -19.78
C LYS A 43 -10.31 -6.20 -18.61
N ILE A 44 -10.70 -7.46 -18.84
CA ILE A 44 -11.20 -8.34 -17.78
C ILE A 44 -10.08 -8.71 -16.81
N MET A 45 -8.87 -9.00 -17.32
CA MET A 45 -7.71 -9.33 -16.48
C MET A 45 -7.25 -8.11 -15.66
N GLU A 46 -7.20 -6.92 -16.26
CA GLU A 46 -6.89 -5.66 -15.56
C GLU A 46 -7.90 -5.37 -14.44
N ARG A 47 -9.19 -5.51 -14.74
CA ARG A 47 -10.25 -5.29 -13.74
C ARG A 47 -10.18 -6.30 -12.61
N LYS A 48 -9.98 -7.59 -12.90
CA LYS A 48 -9.81 -8.63 -11.87
C LYS A 48 -8.60 -8.37 -10.99
N LEU A 49 -7.49 -7.93 -11.57
CA LEU A 49 -6.26 -7.65 -10.82
C LEU A 49 -6.41 -6.41 -9.93
N TYR A 50 -7.00 -5.34 -10.47
CA TYR A 50 -7.20 -4.11 -9.73
C TYR A 50 -8.21 -4.28 -8.60
N TYR A 51 -9.41 -4.77 -8.92
CA TYR A 51 -10.50 -4.92 -7.95
C TYR A 51 -10.34 -6.13 -7.03
N GLY A 52 -9.67 -7.19 -7.49
CA GLY A 52 -9.53 -8.43 -6.73
C GLY A 52 -8.36 -8.43 -5.74
N ILE A 53 -7.23 -7.85 -6.11
CA ILE A 53 -5.99 -7.94 -5.32
C ILE A 53 -5.57 -6.57 -4.81
N THR A 54 -5.52 -5.58 -5.71
CA THR A 54 -4.90 -4.29 -5.43
C THR A 54 -5.77 -3.43 -4.50
N THR A 55 -7.07 -3.33 -4.75
CA THR A 55 -7.98 -2.53 -3.91
C THR A 55 -8.17 -3.08 -2.48
N PRO A 56 -8.49 -4.38 -2.25
CA PRO A 56 -8.61 -4.87 -0.88
C PRO A 56 -7.26 -4.90 -0.15
N GLY A 57 -6.17 -5.22 -0.84
CA GLY A 57 -4.82 -5.18 -0.27
C GLY A 57 -4.40 -3.77 0.16
N GLY A 58 -4.69 -2.75 -0.66
CA GLY A 58 -4.44 -1.36 -0.32
C GLY A 58 -5.29 -0.86 0.86
N ILE A 59 -6.58 -1.20 0.90
CA ILE A 59 -7.47 -0.83 2.01
C ILE A 59 -6.97 -1.42 3.33
N ILE A 60 -6.62 -2.71 3.33
CA ILE A 60 -6.09 -3.38 4.54
C ILE A 60 -4.75 -2.78 4.95
N THR A 61 -3.87 -2.46 3.98
CA THR A 61 -2.59 -1.78 4.24
C THR A 61 -2.79 -0.43 4.90
N ILE A 62 -3.70 0.39 4.38
CA ILE A 62 -4.00 1.73 4.90
C ILE A 62 -4.61 1.64 6.30
N LEU A 63 -5.53 0.72 6.53
CA LEU A 63 -6.12 0.50 7.85
C LEU A 63 -5.08 0.06 8.88
N LEU A 64 -4.26 -0.94 8.55
CA LEU A 64 -3.18 -1.41 9.43
C LEU A 64 -2.13 -0.32 9.64
N GLY A 65 -1.80 0.46 8.60
CA GLY A 65 -0.85 1.57 8.69
C GLY A 65 -1.36 2.72 9.54
N THR A 66 -2.65 3.05 9.42
CA THR A 66 -3.31 4.08 10.25
C THR A 66 -3.38 3.63 11.70
N TRP A 67 -3.70 2.35 11.96
CA TRP A 67 -3.67 1.79 13.31
C TRP A 67 -2.27 1.84 13.93
N LEU A 68 -1.25 1.51 13.13
CA LEU A 68 0.15 1.56 13.55
C LEU A 68 0.59 3.00 13.81
N ALA A 69 0.21 3.95 12.95
CA ALA A 69 0.41 5.37 13.18
C ALA A 69 -0.27 5.81 14.48
N ILE A 70 -1.55 5.54 14.71
CA ILE A 70 -2.22 5.94 15.96
C ILE A 70 -1.49 5.38 17.18
N GLN A 71 -1.06 4.12 17.16
CA GLN A 71 -0.26 3.59 18.27
C GLN A 71 1.12 4.25 18.42
N PHE A 72 1.79 4.53 17.30
CA PHE A 72 3.10 5.20 17.28
C PHE A 72 3.03 6.71 17.52
N TRP A 73 1.85 7.32 17.43
CA TRP A 73 1.56 8.73 17.72
C TRP A 73 0.95 8.91 19.12
N TRP A 74 0.39 7.85 19.71
CA TRP A 74 -0.01 7.83 21.12
C TRP A 74 1.18 7.60 22.06
N ASP A 75 2.21 6.87 21.59
CA ASP A 75 3.44 6.60 22.35
C ASP A 75 4.34 7.85 22.59
N PRO A 76 4.57 8.78 21.65
CA PRO A 76 5.42 9.96 21.83
C PRO A 76 4.87 10.98 22.82
N LEU A 77 3.56 10.94 23.10
CA LEU A 77 2.94 11.83 24.07
C LEU A 77 3.19 11.36 25.52
N ILE A 78 3.50 10.07 25.71
CA ILE A 78 3.65 9.43 27.04
C ILE A 78 5.09 8.94 27.27
N ASN A 79 5.77 8.45 26.23
CA ASN A 79 7.17 8.03 26.25
C ASN A 79 8.01 9.02 25.44
N PHE A 80 8.63 9.95 26.17
CA PHE A 80 9.76 10.78 25.72
C PHE A 80 10.94 9.88 25.31
N ALA A 81 10.82 9.19 24.17
CA ALA A 81 11.92 8.45 23.59
C ALA A 81 12.94 9.46 23.04
N PRO A 82 14.25 9.32 23.30
CA PRO A 82 15.27 10.29 22.86
C PRO A 82 15.33 10.50 21.34
N ASN A 83 14.71 9.60 20.56
CA ASN A 83 14.66 9.66 19.10
C ASN A 83 13.53 10.57 18.54
N THR A 84 12.58 11.03 19.37
CA THR A 84 11.51 11.94 18.92
C THR A 84 11.90 13.42 18.98
N LEU A 85 13.04 13.76 19.61
CA LEU A 85 13.56 15.13 19.66
C LEU A 85 13.77 15.70 18.25
N TRP A 86 14.32 14.92 17.32
CA TRP A 86 14.56 15.38 15.94
C TRP A 86 13.26 15.74 15.18
N LEU A 87 12.19 14.98 15.43
CA LEU A 87 10.89 15.23 14.81
C LEU A 87 10.21 16.47 15.42
N HIS A 88 10.29 16.63 16.74
CA HIS A 88 9.77 17.82 17.43
C HIS A 88 10.53 19.08 17.04
N THR A 89 11.87 19.00 16.86
CA THR A 89 12.69 20.14 16.44
C THR A 89 12.32 20.59 15.02
N LYS A 90 11.93 19.67 14.14
CA LYS A 90 11.51 19.97 12.76
C LYS A 90 10.10 20.53 12.62
N LEU A 91 9.22 20.33 13.60
CA LEU A 91 7.85 20.87 13.58
C LEU A 91 7.76 22.25 14.24
N LEU A 92 8.72 22.60 15.10
CA LEU A 92 8.79 23.88 15.81
C LEU A 92 9.52 24.98 15.02
N LEU A 93 10.30 24.62 14.00
CA LEU A 93 11.12 25.52 13.18
C LEU A 93 10.58 25.53 11.75
#